data_AF-A0A938D9H1-F1
#
_entry.id   AF-A0A938D9H1-F1
#
_cell.length_a   1.000
_cell.length_b   1.000
_cell.length_c   1.000
_cell.angle_alpha   90.00
_cell.angle_beta   90.00
_cell.angle_gamma   90.00
#
_symmetry.space_group_name_H-M   'P 1'
#
loop_
_entity.id
_entity.type
_entity.pdbx_description
1 polymer ?
#
loop_
_entity_poly.entity_id
_entity_poly.type
_entity_poly.pdbx_seq_one_letter_code
_entity_poly.pdbx_strand_id
1 'polypeptide(L)'
;MANIKSQKKRIITNAKRAERNKAVKSELRTRIKSATASAGTAESGDDLRLAMKRIDKAAAKRIIHPNAAARKKSRMMRRINAAK
;
A
#
# COMPACT_ATOMS: atom_id res chain seq x y z
N MET A 1 18.31 -8.43 -23.75
CA MET A 1 17.30 -8.21 -24.81
C MET A 1 16.47 -9.48 -24.97
N ALA A 2 15.14 -9.38 -25.05
CA ALA A 2 14.30 -10.56 -25.32
C ALA A 2 14.20 -10.79 -26.82
N ASN A 3 14.56 -11.99 -27.29
CA ASN A 3 14.58 -12.29 -28.72
C ASN A 3 13.26 -12.97 -29.16
N ILE A 4 12.58 -13.67 -28.26
CA ILE A 4 11.30 -14.34 -28.54
C ILE A 4 10.13 -13.34 -28.46
N LYS A 5 9.21 -13.38 -29.43
CA LYS A 5 8.04 -12.48 -29.50
C LYS A 5 7.22 -12.46 -28.20
N SER A 6 6.98 -13.63 -27.60
CA SER A 6 6.25 -13.77 -26.33
C SER A 6 6.97 -13.07 -25.17
N GLN A 7 8.29 -13.17 -25.11
CA GLN A 7 9.11 -12.51 -24.08
C GLN A 7 9.11 -10.98 -24.23
N LYS A 8 9.24 -10.46 -25.47
CA LYS A 8 9.12 -9.02 -25.75
C LYS A 8 7.78 -8.47 -25.24
N LYS A 9 6.68 -9.19 -25.51
CA LYS A 9 5.35 -8.86 -24.99
C LYS A 9 5.30 -8.87 -23.45
N ARG A 10 5.89 -9.89 -22.81
CA ARG A 10 5.94 -9.98 -21.34
C ARG A 10 6.66 -8.78 -20.72
N ILE A 11 7.81 -8.36 -21.28
CA ILE A 11 8.55 -7.18 -20.82
C ILE A 11 7.66 -5.93 -20.82
N ILE A 12 6.96 -5.66 -21.92
CA ILE A 12 6.09 -4.49 -22.04
C ILE A 12 4.94 -4.55 -21.02
N THR A 13 4.28 -5.70 -20.89
CA THR A 13 3.17 -5.85 -19.93
C THR A 13 3.62 -5.77 -18.47
N ASN A 14 4.82 -6.27 -18.17
CA ASN A 14 5.39 -6.24 -16.83
C ASN A 14 5.80 -4.82 -16.45
N ALA A 15 6.39 -4.04 -17.38
CA ALA A 15 6.73 -2.64 -17.15
C ALA A 15 5.48 -1.82 -16.76
N LYS A 16 4.39 -1.93 -17.54
CA LYS A 16 3.11 -1.26 -17.26
C LYS A 16 2.49 -1.67 -15.91
N ARG A 17 2.69 -2.93 -15.48
CA ARG A 17 2.24 -3.40 -14.16
C ARG A 17 3.13 -2.88 -13.04
N ALA A 18 4.44 -2.86 -13.25
CA ALA A 18 5.43 -2.41 -12.29
C ALA A 18 5.24 -0.92 -11.95
N GLU A 19 5.02 -0.07 -12.95
CA GLU A 19 4.75 1.35 -12.77
C GLU A 19 3.49 1.62 -11.94
N ARG A 20 2.37 0.98 -12.29
CA ARG A 20 1.13 1.08 -11.50
C ARG A 20 1.32 0.60 -10.06
N ASN A 21 2.01 -0.52 -9.87
CA ASN A 21 2.28 -1.04 -8.53
C ASN A 21 3.23 -0.15 -7.73
N LYS A 22 4.17 0.54 -8.39
CA LYS A 22 5.06 1.52 -7.77
C LYS A 22 4.25 2.68 -7.19
N ALA A 23 3.34 3.26 -7.97
CA ALA A 23 2.46 4.35 -7.54
C ALA A 23 1.55 3.94 -6.37
N VAL A 24 0.95 2.75 -6.41
CA VAL A 24 0.11 2.25 -5.30
C VAL A 24 0.95 2.02 -4.04
N LYS A 25 2.17 1.49 -4.18
CA LYS A 25 3.07 1.25 -3.03
C LYS A 25 3.58 2.55 -2.42
N SER A 26 3.87 3.58 -3.22
CA SER A 26 4.26 4.89 -2.69
C SER A 26 3.09 5.57 -1.97
N GLU A 27 1.90 5.59 -2.57
CA GLU A 27 0.68 6.11 -1.93
C GLU A 27 0.44 5.43 -0.57
N LEU A 28 0.54 4.10 -0.52
CA LEU A 28 0.38 3.33 0.71
C LEU A 28 1.35 3.75 1.82
N ARG A 29 2.62 3.99 1.48
CA ARG A 29 3.63 4.43 2.45
C ARG A 29 3.28 5.81 3.01
N THR A 30 2.87 6.73 2.14
CA THR A 30 2.47 8.09 2.53
C THR A 30 1.26 8.05 3.46
N ARG A 31 0.19 7.33 3.10
CA ARG A 31 -1.03 7.26 3.93
C ARG A 31 -0.79 6.63 5.29
N ILE A 32 0.04 5.58 5.37
CA ILE A 32 0.42 4.98 6.66
C ILE A 32 1.21 5.99 7.50
N LYS A 33 2.11 6.77 6.89
CA LYS A 33 2.88 7.81 7.61
C LYS A 33 1.96 8.92 8.13
N SER A 34 1.03 9.41 7.30
CA SER A 34 0.04 10.41 7.69
C SER A 34 -0.80 9.93 8.87
N ALA A 35 -1.38 8.72 8.80
CA ALA A 35 -2.20 8.17 9.87
C ALA A 35 -1.44 7.97 11.20
N THR A 36 -0.14 7.71 11.16
CA THR A 36 0.68 7.66 12.38
C THR A 36 1.07 9.03 12.91
N ALA A 37 1.14 10.05 12.05
CA ALA A 37 1.51 11.40 12.43
C ALA A 37 0.33 12.21 12.97
N SER A 38 -0.89 11.98 12.45
CA SER A 38 -2.13 12.55 12.95
C SER A 38 -2.68 11.83 14.19
N ALA A 39 -1.90 10.95 14.83
CA ALA A 39 -2.31 10.32 16.09
C ALA A 39 -2.51 11.39 17.17
N GLY A 40 -3.68 11.41 17.81
CA GLY A 40 -4.02 12.39 18.86
C GLY A 40 -4.60 13.72 18.36
N THR A 41 -4.74 13.91 17.05
CA THR A 41 -5.42 15.09 16.47
C THR A 41 -6.86 14.78 16.05
N ALA A 42 -7.67 15.81 15.79
CA ALA A 42 -9.04 15.65 15.29
C ALA A 42 -9.11 14.89 13.95
N GLU A 43 -8.07 14.95 13.11
CA GLU A 43 -8.01 14.30 11.79
C GLU A 43 -7.63 12.80 11.87
N SER A 44 -7.23 12.31 13.05
CA SER A 44 -6.73 10.94 13.25
C SER A 44 -7.69 9.87 12.72
N GLY A 45 -9.00 10.05 12.94
CA GLY A 45 -10.02 9.09 12.55
C GLY A 45 -10.15 8.91 11.04
N ASP A 46 -10.07 9.99 10.28
CA ASP A 46 -10.28 9.96 8.83
C ASP A 46 -9.04 9.48 8.09
N ASP A 47 -7.86 9.89 8.54
CA ASP A 47 -6.58 9.38 8.03
C ASP A 47 -6.46 7.87 8.26
N LEU A 48 -6.84 7.40 9.45
CA LEU A 48 -6.85 5.98 9.77
C LEU A 48 -7.78 5.20 8.84
N ARG A 49 -9.04 5.65 8.68
CA ARG A 49 -10.02 5.03 7.78
C ARG A 49 -9.50 4.97 6.34
N LEU A 50 -8.90 6.06 5.86
CA LEU A 50 -8.37 6.14 4.51
C LEU A 50 -7.17 5.20 4.30
N ALA A 51 -6.25 5.15 5.27
CA ALA A 51 -5.11 4.23 5.25
C ALA A 51 -5.57 2.76 5.25
N MET A 52 -6.52 2.39 6.11
CA MET A 52 -7.08 1.04 6.16
C MET A 52 -7.74 0.64 4.83
N LYS A 53 -8.60 1.52 4.27
CA LYS A 53 -9.25 1.30 2.98
C LYS A 53 -8.25 1.08 1.84
N ARG A 54 -7.15 1.84 1.81
CA ARG A 54 -6.12 1.72 0.79
C ARG A 54 -5.30 0.43 0.94
N ILE A 55 -4.99 0.02 2.17
CA ILE A 55 -4.34 -1.27 2.46
C ILE A 55 -5.19 -2.43 1.92
N ASP A 56 -6.50 -2.43 2.20
CA ASP A 56 -7.39 -3.52 1.78
C ASP A 56 -7.59 -3.59 0.27
N LYS A 57 -7.74 -2.43 -0.38
CA LYS A 57 -7.80 -2.38 -1.85
C LYS A 57 -6.52 -2.91 -2.49
N ALA A 58 -5.35 -2.63 -1.92
CA ALA A 58 -4.09 -3.15 -2.43
C ALA A 58 -3.94 -4.67 -2.22
N ALA A 59 -4.47 -5.20 -1.12
CA ALA A 59 -4.51 -6.64 -0.84
C ALA A 59 -5.46 -7.37 -1.79
N ALA A 60 -6.68 -6.83 -1.99
CA ALA A 60 -7.68 -7.38 -2.90
C ALA A 60 -7.14 -7.46 -4.35
N LYS A 61 -6.40 -6.43 -4.79
CA LYS A 61 -5.75 -6.41 -6.12
C LYS A 61 -4.45 -7.23 -6.19
N ARG A 62 -4.09 -7.98 -5.14
CA ARG A 62 -2.84 -8.77 -5.02
C ARG A 62 -1.56 -7.95 -5.29
N ILE A 63 -1.60 -6.63 -5.05
CA ILE A 63 -0.42 -5.75 -5.15
C ILE A 63 0.47 -5.93 -3.93
N ILE A 64 -0.15 -6.20 -2.77
CA ILE A 64 0.51 -6.67 -1.55
C ILE A 64 -0.12 -7.99 -1.13
N HIS A 65 0.67 -8.84 -0.48
CA HIS A 65 0.16 -10.10 0.07
C HIS A 65 -0.83 -9.82 1.22
N PRO A 66 -1.92 -10.60 1.40
CA PRO A 66 -2.85 -10.45 2.53
C PRO A 66 -2.14 -10.42 3.89
N ASN A 67 -1.16 -11.31 4.11
CA ASN A 67 -0.36 -11.31 5.34
C ASN A 67 0.46 -10.01 5.50
N ALA A 68 0.96 -9.43 4.41
CA ALA A 68 1.66 -8.15 4.47
C ALA A 68 0.71 -6.99 4.79
N ALA A 69 -0.53 -7.05 4.30
CA ALA A 69 -1.60 -6.12 4.64
C ALA A 69 -1.95 -6.20 6.13
N ALA A 70 -2.20 -7.41 6.65
CA ALA A 70 -2.49 -7.67 8.05
C ALA A 70 -1.36 -7.16 8.98
N ARG A 71 -0.09 -7.46 8.66
CA ARG A 71 1.06 -6.93 9.40
C ARG A 71 1.13 -5.41 9.41
N LYS A 72 0.82 -4.76 8.28
CA LYS A 72 0.82 -3.30 8.18
C LYS A 72 -0.28 -2.68 9.04
N LYS A 73 -1.50 -3.22 9.00
CA LYS A 73 -2.61 -2.79 9.87
C LYS A 73 -2.25 -2.92 11.34
N SER A 74 -1.78 -4.10 11.75
CA SER A 74 -1.39 -4.37 13.14
C SER A 74 -0.33 -3.39 13.64
N ARG A 75 0.76 -3.17 12.87
CA ARG A 75 1.83 -2.24 13.25
C ARG A 75 1.36 -0.78 13.34
N MET A 76 0.49 -0.36 12.42
CA MET A 76 -0.07 0.99 12.41
C MET A 76 -0.96 1.23 13.63
N MET A 77 -1.89 0.31 13.90
CA MET A 77 -2.79 0.38 15.06
C MET A 77 -2.02 0.37 16.38
N ARG A 78 -1.00 -0.48 16.51
CA ARG A 78 -0.17 -0.53 17.71
C ARG A 78 0.54 0.80 18.00
N ARG A 79 1.00 1.49 16.95
CA ARG A 79 1.65 2.81 17.10
C ARG A 79 0.65 3.88 17.52
N ILE A 80 -0.52 3.90 16.91
CA ILE A 80 -1.58 4.88 17.24
C ILE A 80 -2.05 4.66 18.68
N ASN A 81 -2.27 3.41 19.10
CA ASN A 81 -2.68 3.10 20.46
C ASN A 81 -1.61 3.41 21.51
N ALA A 82 -0.32 3.32 21.17
CA ALA A 82 0.76 3.68 22.08
C ALA A 82 1.01 5.20 22.15
N ALA A 83 0.51 5.96 21.17
CA ALA A 83 0.58 7.42 21.13
C ALA A 83 -0.68 8.10 21.71
N LYS A 84 -1.67 7.30 22.11
CA LYS A 84 -2.89 7.73 22.79
C LYS A 84 -2.70 7.59 24.29
#